data_AF-B0E9Q8-F1
#
_entry.id   AF-B0E9Q8-F1
#
_cell.length_a   1.000
_cell.length_b   1.000
_cell.length_c   1.000
_cell.angle_alpha   90.00
_cell.angle_beta   90.00
_cell.angle_gamma   90.00
#
_symmetry.space_group_name_H-M   'P 1'
#
loop_
_entity.id
_entity.type
_entity.pdbx_description
1 polymer ?
#
loop_
_entity_poly.entity_id
_entity_poly.type
_entity_poly.pdbx_seq_one_letter_code
_entity_poly.pdbx_strand_id
1 'polypeptide(L)'
;MIKDLIIVKQENEQPTNPAISSLFSIFVIGTFAILLISLMRTIQFKKLHFGFFTLLFIIVLSATFVFIAYFWFFLTLLEAVGLFLLIAPVTCLFAFCAAKVSL
;
A
#
# COMPACT_ATOMS: atom_id res chain seq x y z
N MET A 1 -19.21 -31.50 -29.74
CA MET A 1 -19.04 -30.15 -30.31
C MET A 1 -19.14 -29.03 -29.30
N ILE A 2 -20.26 -28.79 -28.59
CA ILE A 2 -20.31 -27.77 -27.51
C ILE A 2 -19.58 -28.25 -26.23
N LYS A 3 -19.61 -29.55 -25.94
CA LYS A 3 -18.94 -30.15 -24.77
C LYS A 3 -17.41 -30.01 -24.81
N ASP A 4 -16.82 -30.04 -26.01
CA ASP A 4 -15.38 -29.93 -26.20
C ASP A 4 -14.87 -28.50 -25.93
N LEU A 5 -15.66 -27.46 -26.22
CA LEU A 5 -15.31 -26.07 -25.93
C LEU A 5 -15.36 -25.74 -24.42
N ILE A 6 -16.20 -26.43 -23.66
CA ILE A 6 -16.34 -26.24 -22.21
C ILE A 6 -15.17 -26.90 -21.47
N ILE A 7 -14.67 -28.03 -21.97
CA ILE A 7 -13.52 -28.75 -21.40
C ILE A 7 -12.22 -27.97 -21.66
N VAL A 8 -12.02 -27.42 -22.86
CA VAL A 8 -10.83 -26.60 -23.18
C VAL A 8 -10.79 -25.29 -22.37
N LYS A 9 -11.96 -24.71 -22.03
CA LYS A 9 -12.01 -23.46 -21.26
C LYS A 9 -11.68 -23.65 -19.76
N GLN A 10 -11.79 -24.86 -19.23
CA GLN A 10 -11.37 -25.17 -17.85
C GLN A 10 -9.87 -25.47 -17.70
N GLU A 11 -9.15 -25.66 -18.80
CA GLU A 11 -7.71 -25.96 -18.79
C GLU A 11 -6.83 -24.70 -18.60
N ASN A 12 -7.42 -23.52 -18.41
CA ASN A 12 -6.66 -22.26 -18.48
C ASN A 12 -6.37 -21.56 -17.13
N GLU A 13 -6.73 -22.16 -16.00
CA GLU A 13 -6.24 -21.68 -14.70
C GLU A 13 -5.99 -22.88 -13.78
N GLN A 14 -4.95 -23.66 -14.09
CA GLN A 14 -4.42 -24.60 -13.11
C GLN A 14 -3.88 -23.79 -11.92
N PRO A 15 -4.46 -23.92 -10.71
CA PRO A 15 -4.06 -23.10 -9.58
C PRO A 15 -2.58 -23.33 -9.30
N THR A 16 -1.82 -22.23 -9.26
CA THR A 16 -0.38 -22.27 -8.97
C THR A 16 -0.14 -23.02 -7.67
N ASN A 17 0.86 -23.91 -7.65
CA ASN A 17 1.15 -24.74 -6.48
C ASN A 17 1.29 -23.86 -5.21
N PRO A 18 0.50 -24.12 -4.16
CA PRO A 18 0.46 -23.27 -2.96
C PRO A 18 1.82 -23.18 -2.27
N ALA A 19 2.67 -24.21 -2.39
CA ALA A 19 4.03 -24.18 -1.86
C ALA A 19 4.91 -23.14 -2.59
N ILE A 20 4.79 -23.03 -3.92
CA ILE A 20 5.55 -22.07 -4.73
C ILE A 20 5.05 -20.65 -4.46
N SER A 21 3.73 -20.46 -4.37
CA SER A 21 3.12 -19.16 -4.00
C SER A 21 3.55 -18.69 -2.60
N SER A 22 3.61 -19.62 -1.64
CA SER A 22 4.07 -19.34 -0.28
C SER A 22 5.56 -18.95 -0.24
N LEU A 23 6.42 -19.72 -0.92
CA LEU A 23 7.85 -19.40 -1.02
C LEU A 23 8.10 -18.02 -1.64
N PHE A 24 7.36 -17.68 -2.70
CA PHE A 24 7.46 -16.37 -3.34
C PHE A 24 6.98 -15.24 -2.41
N SER A 25 5.90 -15.46 -1.66
CA SER A 25 5.40 -14.49 -0.67
C SER A 25 6.42 -14.24 0.44
N ILE A 26 7.05 -15.30 0.97
CA ILE A 26 8.12 -15.21 1.97
C ILE A 26 9.32 -14.42 1.40
N PHE A 27 9.70 -14.68 0.15
CA PHE A 27 10.80 -13.97 -0.52
C PHE A 27 10.53 -12.47 -0.66
N VAL A 28 9.31 -12.09 -1.08
CA VAL A 28 8.90 -10.69 -1.21
C VAL A 28 8.92 -9.98 0.14
N ILE A 29 8.34 -10.60 1.18
CA ILE A 29 8.34 -10.06 2.54
C ILE A 29 9.78 -9.92 3.09
N GLY A 30 10.61 -10.95 2.87
CA GLY A 30 12.01 -10.95 3.29
C GLY A 30 12.82 -9.84 2.64
N THR A 31 12.64 -9.61 1.33
CA THR A 31 13.31 -8.54 0.59
C THR A 31 12.88 -7.17 1.11
N PHE A 32 11.58 -6.98 1.39
CA PHE A 32 11.08 -5.74 1.98
C PHE A 32 11.68 -5.48 3.36
N ALA A 33 11.80 -6.51 4.21
CA ALA A 33 12.42 -6.40 5.52
C ALA A 33 13.91 -6.00 5.44
N ILE A 34 14.67 -6.61 4.53
CA ILE A 34 16.10 -6.27 4.31
C ILE A 34 16.23 -4.82 3.84
N LEU A 35 15.36 -4.39 2.90
CA LEU A 35 15.34 -3.02 2.41
C LEU A 35 15.06 -2.03 3.54
N LEU A 36 14.11 -2.34 4.42
CA LEU A 36 13.76 -1.51 5.57
C LEU A 36 14.91 -1.41 6.59
N ILE A 37 15.58 -2.53 6.89
CA ILE A 37 16.77 -2.54 7.76
C ILE A 37 17.91 -1.72 7.15
N SER A 38 18.17 -1.89 5.86
CA SER A 38 19.19 -1.13 5.13
C SER A 38 18.90 0.37 5.15
N LEU A 39 17.63 0.74 4.94
CA LEU A 39 17.17 2.11 5.01
C LEU A 39 17.36 2.71 6.41
N MET A 40 16.96 2.00 7.47
CA MET A 40 17.16 2.44 8.85
C MET A 40 18.64 2.58 9.24
N ARG A 41 19.51 1.72 8.70
CA ARG A 41 20.96 1.80 8.94
C ARG A 41 21.60 3.00 8.24
N THR A 42 21.11 3.34 7.05
CA THR A 42 21.62 4.43 6.20
C THR A 42 21.09 5.79 6.66
N ILE A 43 19.79 5.86 6.96
CA ILE A 43 19.16 7.04 7.55
C ILE A 43 19.52 7.05 9.03
N GLN A 44 20.68 7.61 9.37
CA GLN A 44 20.91 8.00 10.75
C GLN A 44 19.83 9.02 11.09
N PHE A 45 18.81 8.63 11.87
CA PHE A 45 17.73 9.46 12.41
C PHE A 45 18.26 10.55 13.38
N LYS A 46 19.42 11.12 13.11
CA LYS A 46 20.22 11.96 14.00
C LYS A 46 19.58 13.32 14.28
N LYS A 47 18.45 13.65 13.65
CA LYS A 47 17.60 14.82 13.94
C LYS A 47 16.30 14.75 13.13
N LEU A 48 15.45 13.74 13.37
CA LEU A 48 14.07 13.86 12.89
C LEU A 48 13.36 14.86 13.81
N HIS A 49 13.32 16.14 13.41
CA HIS A 49 12.54 17.14 14.13
C HIS A 49 11.06 16.79 13.90
N PHE A 50 10.46 16.06 14.83
CA PHE A 50 9.02 15.75 14.84
C PHE A 50 8.24 17.02 15.15
N GLY A 51 8.09 17.90 14.16
CA GLY A 51 7.15 19.00 14.23
C GLY A 51 5.71 18.48 14.26
N PHE A 52 4.82 19.23 14.90
CA PHE A 52 3.38 18.92 14.96
C PHE A 52 2.78 18.63 13.57
N PHE A 53 3.20 19.37 12.54
CA PHE A 53 2.78 19.15 11.15
C PHE A 53 3.31 17.84 10.55
N THR A 54 4.54 17.43 10.85
CA THR A 54 5.10 16.14 10.42
C THR A 54 4.35 14.98 11.05
N LEU A 55 3.98 15.11 12.33
CA LEU A 55 3.21 14.10 13.05
C LEU A 55 1.78 13.98 12.50
N LEU A 56 1.10 15.12 12.26
CA LEU A 56 -0.19 15.14 11.57
C LEU A 56 -0.11 14.51 10.18
N PHE A 57 0.94 14.83 9.40
CA PHE A 57 1.14 14.23 8.08
C PHE A 57 1.25 12.69 8.15
N ILE A 58 2.01 12.15 9.12
CA ILE A 58 2.12 10.70 9.33
C ILE A 58 0.77 10.08 9.69
N ILE A 59 -0.04 10.75 10.53
CA ILE A 59 -1.39 10.28 10.90
C ILE A 59 -2.31 10.24 9.67
N VAL A 60 -2.33 11.30 8.86
CA VAL A 60 -3.19 11.33 7.66
C VAL A 60 -2.68 10.31 6.62
N LEU A 61 -1.37 10.15 6.47
CA LEU A 61 -0.77 9.15 5.58
C LEU A 61 -1.16 7.72 6.01
N SER A 62 -1.04 7.41 7.30
CA SER A 62 -1.41 6.08 7.82
C SER A 62 -2.91 5.82 7.70
N ALA A 63 -3.76 6.82 7.98
CA ALA A 63 -5.21 6.72 7.76
C ALA A 63 -5.55 6.44 6.29
N THR A 64 -4.81 7.04 5.35
CA THR A 64 -4.99 6.79 3.91
C THR A 64 -4.64 5.33 3.55
N PHE A 65 -3.56 4.77 4.10
CA PHE A 65 -3.22 3.36 3.89
C PHE A 65 -4.27 2.40 4.46
N VAL A 66 -4.75 2.67 5.68
CA VAL A 66 -5.83 1.89 6.30
C VAL A 66 -7.11 1.97 5.44
N PHE A 67 -7.40 3.14 4.88
CA PHE A 67 -8.54 3.33 3.99
C PHE A 67 -8.40 2.54 2.68
N ILE A 68 -7.22 2.55 2.04
CA ILE A 68 -6.95 1.74 0.84
C ILE A 68 -7.08 0.24 1.14
N ALA A 69 -6.60 -0.20 2.31
CA ALA A 69 -6.79 -1.57 2.75
C ALA A 69 -8.28 -1.90 2.95
N TYR A 70 -9.06 -0.99 3.57
CA TYR A 70 -10.50 -1.15 3.74
C TYR A 70 -11.25 -1.20 2.40
N PHE A 71 -10.82 -0.37 1.42
CA PHE A 71 -11.34 -0.39 0.06
C PHE A 71 -11.20 -1.76 -0.60
N TRP A 72 -10.03 -2.39 -0.48
CA TRP A 72 -9.76 -3.68 -1.10
C TRP A 72 -10.75 -4.77 -0.67
N PHE A 73 -11.31 -4.67 0.53
CA PHE A 73 -12.19 -5.71 1.09
C PHE A 73 -13.69 -5.39 1.02
N PHE A 74 -14.11 -4.12 1.12
CA PHE A 74 -15.53 -3.83 1.42
C PHE A 74 -16.19 -2.72 0.59
N LEU A 75 -15.45 -1.80 -0.03
CA LEU A 75 -16.06 -0.57 -0.60
C LEU A 75 -16.31 -0.67 -2.10
N THR A 76 -17.41 -0.09 -2.55
CA THR A 76 -17.67 0.09 -3.98
C THR A 76 -16.73 1.15 -4.59
N LEU A 77 -16.40 1.00 -5.87
CA LEU A 77 -15.47 1.90 -6.58
C LEU A 77 -15.92 3.38 -6.51
N LEU A 78 -17.22 3.63 -6.41
CA LEU A 78 -17.81 4.96 -6.27
C LEU A 78 -17.54 5.60 -4.89
N GLU A 79 -17.73 4.85 -3.81
CA GLU A 79 -17.44 5.32 -2.45
C GLU A 79 -15.93 5.59 -2.26
N ALA A 80 -15.09 4.78 -2.88
CA ALA A 80 -13.64 4.94 -2.86
C ALA A 80 -13.21 6.26 -3.50
N VAL A 81 -13.79 6.62 -4.66
CA VAL A 81 -13.51 7.88 -5.34
C VAL A 81 -13.98 9.07 -4.49
N GLY A 82 -15.17 8.98 -3.88
CA GLY A 82 -15.70 10.03 -3.01
C GLY A 82 -14.83 10.30 -1.78
N LEU A 83 -14.37 9.25 -1.11
CA LEU A 83 -13.47 9.37 0.05
C LEU A 83 -12.05 9.78 -0.34
N PHE A 84 -11.54 9.31 -1.48
CA PHE A 84 -10.24 9.75 -2.00
C PHE A 84 -10.24 11.24 -2.32
N LEU A 85 -11.31 11.76 -2.94
CA LEU A 85 -11.50 13.20 -3.18
C LEU A 85 -11.53 14.02 -1.89
N LEU A 86 -11.91 13.43 -0.77
CA LEU A 86 -11.96 14.10 0.52
C LEU A 86 -10.61 14.06 1.26
N ILE A 87 -9.88 12.96 1.17
CA ILE A 87 -8.60 12.73 1.87
C ILE A 87 -7.41 13.34 1.10
N ALA A 88 -7.41 13.31 -0.24
CA ALA A 88 -6.34 13.83 -1.09
C ALA A 88 -6.01 15.33 -0.88
N PRO A 89 -6.98 16.27 -0.80
CA PRO A 89 -6.66 17.67 -0.55
C PRO A 89 -6.14 17.90 0.87
N VAL A 90 -6.64 17.14 1.86
CA VAL A 90 -6.19 17.21 3.26
C VAL A 90 -4.74 16.74 3.38
N THR A 91 -4.41 15.58 2.81
CA THR A 91 -3.03 15.08 2.74
C THR A 91 -2.10 16.04 2.01
N CYS A 92 -2.54 16.64 0.90
CA CYS A 92 -1.75 17.59 0.13
C CYS A 92 -1.48 18.88 0.90
N LEU A 93 -2.47 19.42 1.62
CA LEU A 93 -2.32 20.60 2.46
C LEU A 93 -1.31 20.36 3.58
N PHE A 94 -1.41 19.22 4.28
CA PHE A 94 -0.45 18.87 5.33
C PHE A 94 0.96 18.59 4.78
N ALA A 95 1.07 17.98 3.59
CA ALA A 95 2.36 17.79 2.92
C ALA A 95 3.02 19.13 2.58
N PHE A 96 2.24 20.09 2.06
CA PHE A 96 2.73 21.44 1.76
C PHE A 96 3.14 22.20 3.03
N CYS A 97 2.35 22.09 4.09
CA CYS A 97 2.69 22.65 5.40
C CYS A 97 3.98 22.02 5.99
N ALA A 98 4.14 20.70 5.89
CA ALA A 98 5.36 20.03 6.36
C ALA A 98 6.59 20.41 5.51
N ALA A 99 6.43 20.55 4.19
CA ALA A 99 7.50 20.95 3.28
C ALA A 99 8.02 22.37 3.56
N LYS A 100 7.14 23.32 3.89
CA LYS A 100 7.53 24.70 4.24
C LYS A 100 8.26 24.83 5.58
N VAL A 101 8.03 23.92 6.53
CA VAL A 101 8.68 23.93 7.86
C VAL A 101 10.08 23.31 7.81
N SER A 102 10.40 22.56 6.75
CA SER A 102 11.70 21.88 6.58
C SER A 102 12.74 22.68 5.77
N LEU A 103 12.38 23.85 5.24
CA LEU A 103 13.24 24.78 4.50
C LEU A 103 13.81 25.86 5.44
#